data_AF-A0A1I4XAQ6-F1
#
_entry.id   AF-A0A1I4XAQ6-F1
#
_cell.length_a   1.000
_cell.length_b   1.000
_cell.length_c   1.000
_cell.angle_alpha   90.00
_cell.angle_beta   90.00
_cell.angle_gamma   90.00
#
_symmetry.space_group_name_H-M   'P 1'
#
loop_
_entity.id
_entity.type
_entity.pdbx_description
1 polymer ?
#
loop_
_entity_poly.entity_id
_entity_poly.type
_entity_poly.pdbx_seq_one_letter_code
_entity_poly.pdbx_strand_id
1 'polypeptide(L)'
;MSSNREKKLNKSDVRVGIWKFILSFAVLSVVSFLCLFLFFKSYSIQREGIAREADAYKELMRRGDVLRDHVENIYNKMNQLNEGKVKSETFLKTSIMDDVADARNAMGKDSADNFKHYAVLMKQIGSMLTLKNNILEVEYDKKIVLRDLDECLQKMQKANKELKKDPTRHFTGPKGR
;
A
#
# COMPACT_ATOMS: atom_id res chain seq x y z
N MET A 1 81.94 42.34 -51.14
CA MET A 1 80.71 43.11 -51.45
C MET A 1 79.52 42.16 -51.37
N SER A 2 78.51 42.62 -50.63
CA SER A 2 77.29 41.93 -50.23
C SER A 2 76.41 41.48 -51.40
N SER A 3 75.76 40.31 -51.26
CA SER A 3 74.43 40.10 -51.85
C SER A 3 73.64 39.06 -51.04
N ASN A 4 73.20 39.47 -49.84
CA ASN A 4 72.06 38.82 -49.19
C ASN A 4 70.81 39.15 -50.02
N ARG A 5 70.37 38.21 -50.87
CA ARG A 5 69.05 38.27 -51.51
C ARG A 5 67.99 38.01 -50.43
N GLU A 6 67.60 39.07 -49.72
CA GLU A 6 66.32 39.06 -49.02
C GLU A 6 65.21 38.83 -50.06
N LYS A 7 64.62 37.62 -50.03
CA LYS A 7 63.42 37.29 -50.79
C LYS A 7 62.32 38.24 -50.32
N LYS A 8 62.11 39.32 -51.08
CA LYS A 8 61.02 40.27 -50.88
C LYS A 8 59.70 39.49 -50.91
N LEU A 9 59.15 39.17 -49.74
CA LEU A 9 57.95 38.35 -49.63
C LEU A 9 56.82 39.00 -50.42
N ASN A 10 56.22 38.22 -51.32
CA ASN A 10 55.14 38.67 -52.17
C ASN A 10 53.93 39.00 -51.27
N LYS A 11 53.43 40.23 -51.37
CA LYS A 11 52.32 40.76 -50.53
C LYS A 11 51.06 39.89 -50.62
N SER A 12 50.89 39.16 -51.72
CA SER A 12 49.82 38.18 -51.93
C SER A 12 49.98 36.92 -51.07
N ASP A 13 51.20 36.41 -50.92
CA ASP A 13 51.49 35.16 -50.20
C ASP A 13 51.28 35.34 -48.68
N VAL A 14 51.68 36.50 -48.16
CA VAL A 14 51.40 36.92 -46.78
C VAL A 14 49.89 37.02 -46.52
N ARG A 15 49.12 37.57 -47.47
CA ARG A 15 47.66 37.71 -47.35
C ARG A 15 46.95 36.35 -47.35
N VAL A 16 47.41 35.41 -48.16
CA VAL A 16 46.89 34.03 -48.19
C VAL A 16 47.21 33.30 -46.88
N GLY A 17 48.43 33.47 -46.34
CA GLY A 17 48.80 32.92 -45.04
C GLY A 17 47.93 33.43 -43.89
N ILE A 18 47.66 34.74 -43.85
CA ILE A 18 46.77 35.36 -42.85
C ILE A 18 45.34 34.83 -42.98
N TRP A 19 44.81 34.66 -44.20
CA TRP A 19 43.47 34.12 -44.41
C TRP A 19 43.35 32.65 -43.97
N LYS A 20 44.37 31.83 -44.23
CA LYS A 20 44.42 30.44 -43.73
C LYS A 20 44.46 30.40 -42.20
N PHE A 21 45.24 31.27 -41.58
CA PHE A 21 45.29 31.38 -40.12
C PHE A 21 43.94 31.78 -39.52
N ILE A 22 43.27 32.79 -40.08
CA ILE A 22 41.94 33.23 -39.63
C ILE A 22 40.92 32.10 -39.79
N LEU A 23 40.95 31.37 -40.92
CA LEU A 23 40.05 30.24 -41.15
C LEU A 23 40.29 29.12 -40.13
N SER A 24 41.54 28.72 -39.91
CA SER A 24 41.90 27.71 -38.91
C SER A 24 41.52 28.15 -37.50
N PHE A 25 41.73 29.41 -37.14
CA PHE A 25 41.33 29.97 -35.86
C PHE A 25 39.80 29.97 -35.67
N ALA A 26 39.05 30.35 -36.71
CA ALA A 26 37.59 30.33 -36.68
C ALA A 26 37.05 28.92 -36.50
N VAL A 27 37.59 27.94 -37.23
CA VAL A 27 37.19 26.53 -37.08
C VAL A 27 37.50 26.02 -35.68
N LEU A 28 38.70 26.28 -35.16
CA LEU A 28 39.09 25.84 -33.82
C LEU A 28 38.23 26.49 -32.74
N SER A 29 37.90 27.77 -32.90
CA SER A 29 37.00 28.51 -32.02
C SER A 29 35.59 27.91 -32.03
N VAL A 30 35.00 27.67 -33.22
CA VAL A 30 33.66 27.08 -33.37
C VAL A 30 33.62 25.68 -32.75
N VAL A 31 34.62 24.84 -32.99
CA VAL A 31 34.69 23.49 -32.40
C VAL A 31 34.79 23.59 -30.86
N SER A 32 35.57 24.53 -30.34
CA SER A 32 35.71 24.73 -28.89
C SER A 32 34.39 25.19 -28.26
N PHE A 33 33.68 26.13 -28.88
CA PHE A 33 32.36 26.58 -28.44
C PHE A 33 31.30 25.47 -28.53
N LEU A 34 31.34 24.64 -29.59
CA LEU A 34 30.45 23.48 -29.74
C LEU A 34 30.64 22.47 -28.60
N CYS A 35 31.89 22.16 -28.23
CA CYS A 35 32.18 21.27 -27.10
C CYS A 35 31.58 21.80 -25.80
N LEU A 36 31.76 23.09 -25.50
CA LEU A 36 31.17 23.72 -24.32
C LEU A 36 29.64 23.71 -24.37
N PHE A 37 29.05 24.02 -25.53
CA PHE A 37 27.60 24.03 -25.71
C PHE A 37 26.99 22.64 -25.48
N LEU A 38 27.58 21.59 -26.06
CA LEU A 38 27.13 20.21 -25.87
C LEU A 38 27.28 19.76 -24.42
N PHE A 39 28.35 20.18 -23.74
CA PHE A 39 28.54 19.91 -22.32
C PHE A 39 27.43 20.54 -21.46
N PHE A 40 27.15 21.82 -21.64
CA PHE A 40 26.06 22.50 -20.91
C PHE A 40 24.69 21.89 -21.23
N LYS A 41 24.43 21.57 -22.50
CA LYS A 41 23.18 20.91 -22.91
C LYS A 41 23.02 19.55 -22.24
N SER A 42 24.05 18.71 -22.27
CA SER A 42 24.06 17.40 -21.60
C SER A 42 23.84 17.54 -20.09
N TYR A 43 24.54 18.48 -19.45
CA TYR A 43 24.38 18.76 -18.02
C TYR A 43 22.95 19.20 -17.67
N SER A 44 22.34 20.09 -18.47
CA SER A 44 20.97 20.54 -18.23
C SER A 44 19.96 19.40 -18.31
N ILE A 45 20.07 18.53 -19.33
CA ILE A 45 19.18 17.38 -19.53
C ILE A 45 19.35 16.37 -18.39
N GLN A 46 20.60 16.07 -18.00
CA GLN A 46 20.87 15.15 -16.88
C GLN A 46 20.32 15.71 -15.56
N ARG A 47 20.51 17.01 -15.30
CA ARG A 47 20.02 17.65 -14.08
C ARG A 47 18.49 17.63 -14.00
N GLU A 48 17.82 17.88 -15.13
CA GLU A 48 16.36 17.81 -15.20
C GLU A 48 15.84 16.38 -15.00
N GLY A 49 16.51 15.39 -15.61
CA GLY A 49 16.21 13.96 -15.41
C GLY A 49 16.33 13.54 -13.94
N ILE A 50 17.47 13.87 -13.31
CA ILE A 50 17.71 13.56 -11.89
C ILE A 50 16.72 14.28 -10.98
N ALA A 51 16.42 15.56 -11.25
CA ALA A 51 15.43 16.31 -10.47
C ALA A 51 14.05 15.64 -10.53
N ARG A 52 13.63 15.21 -11.73
CA ARG A 52 12.35 14.53 -11.93
C ARG A 52 12.29 13.17 -11.22
N GLU A 53 13.36 12.39 -11.27
CA GLU A 53 13.45 11.13 -10.54
C GLU A 53 13.45 11.35 -9.02
N ALA A 54 14.18 12.35 -8.54
CA ALA A 54 14.21 12.71 -7.12
C ALA A 54 12.83 13.16 -6.61
N ASP A 55 12.09 13.93 -7.39
CA ASP A 55 10.73 14.35 -7.04
C ASP A 55 9.74 13.19 -7.08
N ALA A 56 9.84 12.29 -8.06
CA ALA A 56 9.05 11.07 -8.09
C ALA A 56 9.33 10.17 -6.87
N TYR A 57 10.60 10.04 -6.48
CA TYR A 57 11.01 9.29 -5.30
C TYR A 57 10.53 9.94 -4.00
N LYS A 58 10.61 11.27 -3.86
CA LYS A 58 10.06 12.01 -2.71
C LYS A 58 8.56 11.79 -2.58
N GLU A 59 7.83 11.83 -3.69
CA GLU A 59 6.39 11.59 -3.67
C GLU A 59 6.07 10.15 -3.27
N LEU A 60 6.86 9.18 -3.73
CA LEU A 60 6.74 7.79 -3.31
C LEU A 60 7.02 7.64 -1.80
N MET A 61 8.08 8.27 -1.28
CA MET A 61 8.39 8.28 0.15
C MET A 61 7.26 8.88 0.97
N ARG A 62 6.71 10.03 0.54
CA ARG A 62 5.60 10.70 1.23
C ARG A 62 4.36 9.80 1.32
N ARG A 63 4.03 9.08 0.23
CA ARG A 63 2.95 8.09 0.27
C ARG A 63 3.28 6.90 1.17
N GLY A 64 4.54 6.47 1.21
CA GLY A 64 5.02 5.43 2.12
C GLY A 64 4.86 5.81 3.59
N ASP A 65 5.16 7.05 3.96
CA ASP A 65 4.95 7.55 5.33
C ASP A 65 3.47 7.54 5.73
N VAL A 66 2.59 8.04 4.85
CA VAL A 66 1.13 7.99 5.07
C VAL A 66 0.66 6.55 5.24
N LEU A 67 1.15 5.64 4.40
CA LEU A 67 0.79 4.22 4.45
C LEU A 67 1.25 3.55 5.75
N ARG A 68 2.42 3.93 6.28
CA ARG A 68 2.90 3.48 7.58
C ARG A 68 1.94 3.88 8.69
N ASP A 69 1.49 5.13 8.69
CA ASP A 69 0.56 5.64 9.71
C ASP A 69 -0.79 4.88 9.66
N HIS A 70 -1.29 4.58 8.45
CA HIS A 70 -2.47 3.73 8.28
C HIS A 70 -2.25 2.32 8.85
N VAL A 71 -1.10 1.70 8.56
CA VAL A 71 -0.78 0.35 9.06
C VAL A 71 -0.68 0.33 10.58
N GLU A 72 -0.07 1.34 11.18
CA GLU A 72 0.02 1.46 12.64
C GLU A 72 -1.36 1.63 13.29
N ASN A 73 -2.23 2.46 12.70
CA ASN A 73 -3.60 2.62 13.17
C ASN A 73 -4.40 1.30 13.08
N ILE A 74 -4.30 0.60 11.94
CA ILE A 74 -4.93 -0.70 11.72
C ILE A 74 -4.43 -1.73 12.74
N TYR A 75 -3.12 -1.77 12.99
CA TYR A 75 -2.51 -2.65 13.98
C TYR A 75 -3.04 -2.36 15.38
N ASN A 76 -3.08 -1.09 15.79
CA ASN A 76 -3.58 -0.67 17.09
C ASN A 76 -5.06 -1.06 17.28
N LYS A 77 -5.90 -0.83 16.26
CA LYS A 77 -7.31 -1.23 16.29
C LYS A 77 -7.48 -2.75 16.34
N MET A 78 -6.66 -3.51 15.61
CA MET A 78 -6.68 -4.97 15.69
C MET A 78 -6.24 -5.49 17.07
N ASN A 79 -5.26 -4.84 17.71
CA ASN A 79 -4.87 -5.20 19.06
C ASN A 79 -6.01 -4.95 20.06
N GLN A 80 -6.72 -3.82 19.94
CA GLN A 80 -7.93 -3.54 20.73
C GLN A 80 -9.04 -4.57 20.50
N LEU A 81 -9.21 -5.04 19.25
CA LEU A 81 -10.17 -6.09 18.89
C LEU A 81 -9.79 -7.46 19.49
N ASN A 82 -8.51 -7.70 19.71
CA ASN A 82 -8.02 -8.94 20.32
C ASN A 82 -8.17 -8.92 21.85
N GLU A 83 -7.92 -7.76 22.47
CA GLU A 83 -8.01 -7.59 23.92
C GLU A 83 -9.46 -7.50 24.45
N GLY A 84 -10.46 -7.47 23.56
CA GLY A 84 -11.89 -7.38 23.94
C GLY A 84 -12.25 -6.09 24.69
N LYS A 85 -11.40 -5.05 24.59
CA LYS A 85 -11.50 -3.83 25.41
C LYS A 85 -12.55 -2.82 24.91
N VAL A 86 -13.37 -3.18 23.93
CA VAL A 86 -14.23 -2.21 23.23
C VAL A 86 -15.70 -2.59 23.36
N LYS A 87 -16.56 -1.61 23.68
CA LYS A 87 -18.02 -1.79 23.87
C LYS A 87 -18.74 -2.32 22.63
N SER A 88 -18.17 -2.18 21.44
CA SER A 88 -18.75 -2.69 20.19
C SER A 88 -17.64 -3.22 19.27
N GLU A 89 -17.46 -4.54 19.26
CA GLU A 89 -16.53 -5.22 18.36
C GLU A 89 -16.91 -5.01 16.89
N THR A 90 -18.21 -4.95 16.60
CA THR A 90 -18.74 -4.75 15.23
C THR A 90 -18.34 -3.39 14.65
N PHE A 91 -18.40 -2.33 15.46
CA PHE A 91 -17.98 -0.99 15.03
C PHE A 91 -16.48 -0.95 14.76
N LEU A 92 -15.67 -1.47 15.69
CA LEU A 92 -14.22 -1.51 15.54
C LEU A 92 -13.81 -2.31 14.30
N LYS A 93 -14.47 -3.44 14.05
CA LYS A 93 -14.24 -4.26 12.86
C LYS A 93 -14.54 -3.50 11.56
N THR A 94 -15.66 -2.80 11.50
CA THR A 94 -16.05 -1.99 10.32
C THR A 94 -15.01 -0.89 10.10
N SER A 95 -14.60 -0.20 11.16
CA SER A 95 -13.56 0.82 11.08
C SER A 95 -12.21 0.27 10.61
N ILE A 96 -11.81 -0.94 11.01
CA ILE A 96 -10.59 -1.57 10.49
C ILE A 96 -10.75 -1.88 9.00
N MET A 97 -11.91 -2.36 8.55
CA MET A 97 -12.15 -2.63 7.14
C MET A 97 -12.10 -1.35 6.29
N ASP A 98 -12.64 -0.25 6.80
CA ASP A 98 -12.58 1.06 6.15
C ASP A 98 -11.14 1.55 6.04
N ASP A 99 -10.35 1.49 7.14
CA ASP A 99 -8.93 1.85 7.11
C ASP A 99 -8.12 1.00 6.11
N VAL A 100 -8.43 -0.30 6.01
CA VAL A 100 -7.79 -1.22 5.05
C VAL A 100 -8.13 -0.84 3.61
N ALA A 101 -9.39 -0.42 3.36
CA ALA A 101 -9.80 0.07 2.05
C ALA A 101 -9.11 1.40 1.71
N ASP A 102 -9.00 2.31 2.66
CA ASP A 102 -8.31 3.60 2.50
C ASP A 102 -6.81 3.41 2.24
N ALA A 103 -6.15 2.52 2.98
CA ALA A 103 -4.75 2.16 2.74
C ALA A 103 -4.57 1.57 1.31
N ARG A 104 -5.52 0.77 0.85
CA ARG A 104 -5.51 0.23 -0.52
C ARG A 104 -5.68 1.31 -1.58
N ASN A 105 -6.56 2.28 -1.32
CA ASN A 105 -6.75 3.44 -2.20
C ASN A 105 -5.50 4.33 -2.24
N ALA A 106 -4.83 4.54 -1.09
CA ALA A 106 -3.59 5.30 -1.00
C ALA A 106 -2.43 4.67 -1.78
N MET A 107 -2.35 3.33 -1.82
CA MET A 107 -1.36 2.61 -2.63
C MET A 107 -1.63 2.72 -4.14
N GLY A 108 -2.90 2.74 -4.56
CA GLY A 108 -3.29 2.91 -5.97
C GLY A 108 -2.54 1.97 -6.93
N LYS A 109 -1.95 2.52 -7.98
CA LYS A 109 -1.17 1.77 -8.99
C LYS A 109 0.16 1.24 -8.44
N ASP A 110 0.74 1.93 -7.45
CA ASP A 110 2.00 1.53 -6.81
C ASP A 110 1.84 0.26 -5.94
N SER A 111 0.62 -0.24 -5.75
CA SER A 111 0.34 -1.50 -5.04
C SER A 111 0.96 -2.74 -5.69
N ALA A 112 1.17 -2.75 -7.01
CA ALA A 112 1.76 -3.88 -7.73
C ALA A 112 3.29 -3.88 -7.71
N ASP A 113 3.88 -2.68 -7.60
CA ASP A 113 5.32 -2.46 -7.74
C ASP A 113 5.93 -2.09 -6.38
N ASN A 114 5.87 -0.81 -6.01
CA ASN A 114 6.57 -0.24 -4.86
C ASN A 114 5.99 -0.66 -3.50
N PHE A 115 4.68 -0.90 -3.41
CA PHE A 115 3.97 -1.20 -2.17
C PHE A 115 3.39 -2.62 -2.11
N LYS A 116 3.98 -3.56 -2.86
CA LYS A 116 3.51 -4.96 -2.93
C LYS A 116 3.32 -5.63 -1.56
N HIS A 117 4.26 -5.42 -0.64
CA HIS A 117 4.18 -6.02 0.70
C HIS A 117 3.01 -5.48 1.51
N TYR A 118 2.77 -4.17 1.44
CA TYR A 118 1.60 -3.56 2.07
C TYR A 118 0.30 -4.06 1.44
N ALA A 119 0.25 -4.22 0.11
CA ALA A 119 -0.91 -4.77 -0.56
C ALA A 119 -1.23 -6.21 -0.13
N VAL A 120 -0.21 -7.05 0.01
CA VAL A 120 -0.36 -8.43 0.53
C VAL A 120 -0.85 -8.40 1.98
N LEU A 121 -0.29 -7.55 2.83
CA LEU A 121 -0.71 -7.39 4.22
C LEU A 121 -2.19 -7.00 4.31
N MET A 122 -2.62 -5.97 3.57
CA MET A 122 -4.02 -5.51 3.56
C MET A 122 -4.99 -6.62 3.12
N LYS A 123 -4.59 -7.43 2.13
CA LYS A 123 -5.37 -8.60 1.69
C LYS A 123 -5.50 -9.65 2.80
N GLN A 124 -4.41 -9.94 3.51
CA GLN A 124 -4.41 -10.91 4.60
C GLN A 124 -5.28 -10.43 5.77
N ILE A 125 -5.18 -9.15 6.13
CA ILE A 125 -6.02 -8.54 7.18
C ILE A 125 -7.50 -8.68 6.84
N GLY A 126 -7.89 -8.37 5.60
CA GLY A 126 -9.27 -8.57 5.14
C GLY A 126 -9.73 -10.02 5.32
N SER A 127 -8.93 -10.99 4.85
CA SER A 127 -9.26 -12.41 5.01
C SER A 127 -9.35 -12.87 6.46
N MET A 128 -8.50 -12.35 7.34
CA MET A 128 -8.49 -12.67 8.77
C MET A 128 -9.75 -12.12 9.46
N LEU A 129 -10.18 -10.90 9.11
CA LEU A 129 -11.41 -10.32 9.62
C LEU A 129 -12.64 -11.11 9.16
N THR A 130 -12.71 -11.53 7.90
CA THR A 130 -13.79 -12.39 7.42
C THR A 130 -13.81 -13.72 8.18
N LEU A 131 -12.65 -14.35 8.39
CA LEU A 131 -12.55 -15.60 9.14
C LEU A 131 -13.05 -15.42 10.60
N LYS A 132 -12.66 -14.35 11.29
CA LYS A 132 -13.14 -14.05 12.65
C LYS A 132 -14.66 -13.90 12.70
N ASN A 133 -15.28 -13.32 11.67
CA ASN A 133 -16.75 -13.23 11.59
C ASN A 133 -17.41 -14.62 11.50
N ASN A 134 -16.91 -15.47 10.61
CA ASN A 134 -17.46 -16.80 10.44
C ASN A 134 -17.33 -17.63 11.74
N ILE A 135 -16.23 -17.46 12.48
CA ILE A 135 -16.05 -18.11 13.79
C ILE A 135 -17.11 -17.61 14.80
N LEU A 136 -17.36 -16.31 14.86
CA LEU A 136 -18.35 -15.72 15.75
C LEU A 136 -19.78 -16.19 15.41
N GLU A 137 -20.11 -16.31 14.13
CA GLU A 137 -21.40 -16.84 13.67
C GLU A 137 -21.59 -18.29 14.12
N VAL A 138 -20.60 -19.15 13.90
CA VAL A 138 -20.63 -20.55 14.36
C VAL A 138 -20.70 -20.64 15.89
N GLU A 139 -20.02 -19.76 16.63
CA GLU A 139 -20.10 -19.72 18.09
C GLU A 139 -21.50 -19.33 18.58
N TYR A 140 -22.14 -18.38 17.88
CA TYR A 140 -23.52 -17.97 18.16
C TYR A 140 -24.51 -19.11 17.88
N ASP A 141 -24.39 -19.79 16.75
CA ASP A 141 -25.22 -20.95 16.41
C ASP A 141 -25.06 -22.07 17.43
N LYS A 142 -23.82 -22.33 17.86
CA LYS A 142 -23.55 -23.30 18.93
C LYS A 142 -24.27 -22.94 20.23
N LYS A 143 -24.30 -21.66 20.62
CA LYS A 143 -25.02 -21.21 21.83
C LYS A 143 -26.53 -21.42 21.70
N ILE A 144 -27.10 -21.16 20.51
CA ILE A 144 -28.52 -21.42 20.25
C ILE A 144 -28.81 -22.92 20.38
N VAL A 145 -28.04 -23.77 19.71
CA VAL A 145 -28.24 -25.23 19.76
C VAL A 145 -28.12 -25.77 21.19
N LEU A 146 -27.15 -25.27 21.97
CA LEU A 146 -27.01 -25.66 23.38
C LEU A 146 -28.23 -25.25 24.22
N ARG A 147 -28.77 -24.06 24.00
CA ARG A 147 -30.00 -23.60 24.67
C ARG A 147 -31.18 -24.49 24.29
N ASP A 148 -31.35 -24.77 23.01
CA ASP A 148 -32.46 -25.60 22.52
C ASP A 148 -32.37 -27.04 23.05
N LEU A 149 -31.16 -27.58 23.18
CA LEU A 149 -30.91 -28.87 23.82
C LEU A 149 -31.29 -28.85 25.31
N ASP A 150 -30.91 -27.82 26.05
CA ASP A 150 -31.27 -27.68 27.47
C ASP A 150 -32.79 -27.56 27.65
N GLU A 151 -33.46 -26.77 26.81
CA GLU A 151 -34.91 -26.68 26.81
C GLU A 151 -35.58 -28.04 26.52
N CYS A 152 -35.03 -28.81 25.57
CA CYS A 152 -35.52 -30.14 25.24
C CYS A 152 -35.36 -31.11 26.43
N LEU A 153 -34.20 -31.11 27.07
CA LEU A 153 -33.94 -31.92 28.28
C LEU A 153 -34.87 -31.56 29.42
N GLN A 154 -35.11 -30.26 29.67
CA GLN A 154 -36.04 -29.80 30.68
C GLN A 154 -37.49 -30.23 30.37
N LYS A 155 -37.93 -30.11 29.11
CA LYS A 155 -39.26 -30.57 28.67
C LYS A 155 -39.41 -32.09 28.84
N MET A 156 -38.38 -32.85 28.47
CA MET A 156 -38.36 -34.31 28.63
C MET A 156 -38.42 -34.72 30.10
N GLN A 157 -37.66 -34.05 30.98
CA GLN A 157 -37.71 -34.32 32.43
C GLN A 157 -39.09 -34.01 33.03
N LYS A 158 -39.75 -32.92 32.60
CA LYS A 158 -41.12 -32.60 33.01
C LYS A 158 -42.11 -33.67 32.54
N ALA A 159 -42.07 -34.06 31.27
CA ALA A 159 -42.93 -35.11 30.72
C ALA A 159 -42.73 -36.44 31.46
N ASN A 160 -41.48 -36.82 31.73
CA ASN A 160 -41.17 -38.06 32.45
C ASN A 160 -41.61 -38.02 33.93
N LYS A 161 -41.59 -36.84 34.57
CA LYS A 161 -42.18 -36.63 35.91
C LYS A 161 -43.69 -36.80 35.90
N GLU A 162 -44.39 -36.26 34.90
CA GLU A 162 -45.85 -36.40 34.79
C GLU A 162 -46.24 -37.85 34.45
N LEU A 163 -45.48 -38.55 33.60
CA LEU A 163 -45.72 -39.98 33.30
C LEU A 163 -45.47 -40.91 34.49
N LYS A 164 -44.59 -40.52 35.43
CA LYS A 164 -44.36 -41.27 36.69
C LYS A 164 -45.45 -41.05 37.73
N LYS A 165 -46.31 -40.04 37.60
CA LYS A 165 -47.51 -39.97 38.45
C LYS A 165 -48.46 -41.06 38.00
N ASP A 166 -48.64 -42.05 38.87
CA ASP A 166 -49.55 -43.16 38.66
C ASP A 166 -50.98 -42.64 38.33
N PRO A 167 -51.48 -42.88 37.11
CA PRO A 167 -52.80 -42.40 36.69
C PRO A 167 -53.95 -43.08 37.46
N THR A 168 -53.69 -44.22 38.14
CA THR A 168 -54.70 -44.94 38.91
C THR A 168 -54.94 -44.37 40.31
N ARG A 169 -54.09 -43.43 40.78
CA ARG A 169 -54.17 -42.88 42.16
C ARG A 169 -55.13 -41.71 42.36
N HIS A 170 -55.74 -41.17 41.29
CA HIS A 170 -56.69 -40.06 41.36
C HIS A 170 -58.13 -40.42 40.96
N PHE A 171 -58.44 -41.69 40.69
CA PHE A 171 -59.81 -42.13 40.40
C PHE A 171 -60.55 -42.53 41.68
N THR A 172 -60.73 -41.59 42.61
CA THR A 172 -61.75 -41.73 43.65
C THR A 172 -63.09 -41.26 43.09
N GLY A 173 -63.71 -42.10 42.27
CA GLY A 173 -65.12 -41.93 41.91
C GLY A 173 -65.98 -42.01 43.16
N PRO A 174 -67.05 -41.19 43.30
CA PRO A 174 -67.91 -41.23 44.47
C PRO A 174 -68.53 -42.64 44.55
N LYS A 175 -68.32 -43.34 45.67
CA LYS A 175 -69.05 -44.58 45.98
C LYS A 175 -70.54 -44.22 46.04
N GLY A 176 -71.24 -44.55 44.97
CA GLY A 176 -72.70 -44.53 44.92
C GLY A 176 -73.26 -45.46 46.00
N ARG A 177 -74.32 -44.96 46.64
CA ARG A 177 -75.13 -45.58 47.69
C ARG A 177 -75.67 -46.94 47.32
#